data_AF-A0A7J2K6D4-F1
#
_entry.id   AF-A0A7J2K6D4-F1
#
_cell.length_a   1.000
_cell.length_b   1.000
_cell.length_c   1.000
_cell.angle_alpha   90.00
_cell.angle_beta   90.00
_cell.angle_gamma   90.00
#
_symmetry.space_group_name_H-M   'P 1'
#
loop_
_entity.id
_entity.type
_entity.pdbx_description
1 polymer ?
#
loop_
_entity_poly.entity_id
_entity_poly.type
_entity_poly.pdbx_seq_one_letter_code
_entity_poly.pdbx_strand_id
1 'polypeptide(L)' 'MGHLKRLAAPPHLKIHVKEKVFTVCPRPGPHPKFECIPLLLIVRDYLGYAERAE' A
#
# COMPACT_ATOMS: atom_id res chain seq x y z
N MET A 1 10.29 10.91 -3.66
CA MET A 1 10.17 10.82 -2.19
C MET A 1 8.93 11.58 -1.78
N GLY A 2 7.90 10.91 -1.29
CA GLY A 2 6.65 11.60 -0.92
C GLY A 2 5.67 10.66 -0.25
N HIS A 3 4.92 11.19 0.70
CA HIS A 3 3.85 10.48 1.38
C HIS A 3 2.71 10.19 0.40
N LEU A 4 2.17 8.96 0.43
CA LEU A 4 0.98 8.60 -0.34
C LEU A 4 -0.23 8.65 0.59
N LYS A 5 -1.15 9.60 0.36
CA LYS A 5 -2.44 9.61 1.05
C LYS A 5 -3.23 8.37 0.65
N ARG A 6 -3.90 7.74 1.61
CA ARG A 6 -4.71 6.54 1.36
C ARG A 6 -5.88 6.81 0.42
N LEU A 7 -6.44 8.02 0.48
CA LEU A 7 -7.46 8.53 -0.45
C LEU A 7 -7.02 8.56 -1.91
N ALA A 8 -5.71 8.73 -2.17
CA ALA A 8 -5.14 8.75 -3.51
C ALA A 8 -4.52 7.40 -3.89
N ALA A 9 -4.76 6.36 -3.09
CA ALA A 9 -4.26 5.02 -3.39
C ALA A 9 -5.04 4.42 -4.57
N PRO A 10 -4.36 3.64 -5.43
CA PRO A 10 -5.03 2.89 -6.48
C PRO A 10 -6.13 1.96 -5.94
N PRO A 11 -7.26 1.82 -6.64
CA PRO A 11 -8.37 0.98 -6.20
C PRO A 11 -8.04 -0.52 -6.18
N HIS A 12 -7.08 -0.98 -7.00
CA HIS A 12 -6.70 -2.40 -7.07
C HIS A 12 -6.00 -2.91 -5.81
N LEU A 13 -5.48 -2.01 -4.96
CA LEU A 13 -4.85 -2.37 -3.69
C LEU A 13 -5.87 -2.85 -2.64
N LYS A 14 -7.18 -2.68 -2.88
CA LYS A 14 -8.28 -3.15 -2.01
C LYS A 14 -8.14 -2.75 -0.53
N ILE A 15 -7.50 -1.62 -0.24
CA ILE A 15 -7.31 -1.12 1.12
C ILE A 15 -8.50 -0.28 1.59
N HIS A 16 -8.80 -0.32 2.90
CA HIS A 16 -9.82 0.53 3.50
C HIS A 16 -9.35 1.99 3.58
N VAL A 17 -9.95 2.83 2.75
CA VAL A 17 -9.49 4.21 2.52
C VAL A 17 -9.62 5.10 3.76
N LYS A 18 -10.63 4.86 4.61
CA LYS A 18 -10.98 5.71 5.77
C LYS A 18 -10.37 5.25 7.10
N GLU A 19 -9.60 4.17 7.13
CA GLU A 19 -9.03 3.64 8.37
C GLU A 19 -7.76 4.41 8.80
N LYS A 20 -6.95 4.89 7.84
CA LYS A 20 -5.72 5.68 8.09
C LYS A 20 -5.52 6.77 7.05
N VAL A 21 -4.74 7.80 7.40
CA VAL A 21 -4.46 8.95 6.52
C VAL A 21 -3.52 8.57 5.36
N PHE A 22 -2.51 7.76 5.65
CA PHE A 22 -1.43 7.43 4.70
C PHE A 22 -1.33 5.93 4.44
N THR A 23 -0.75 5.59 3.28
CA THR A 23 -0.37 4.22 2.92
C THR A 23 1.11 4.17 2.51
N VAL A 24 1.62 2.96 2.28
CA VAL A 24 2.99 2.75 1.84
C VAL A 24 3.17 3.34 0.44
N CYS A 25 4.11 4.26 0.29
CA CYS A 25 4.54 4.74 -1.01
C CYS A 25 5.52 3.70 -1.60
N PRO A 26 5.23 3.12 -2.77
CA PRO A 26 6.12 2.13 -3.37
C PRO A 26 7.48 2.76 -3.69
N ARG A 27 8.54 1.97 -3.50
CA ARG A 27 9.88 2.34 -3.97
C ARG A 27 9.94 2.19 -5.50
N PRO A 28 10.73 3.03 -6.19
CA PRO A 28 10.92 2.88 -7.64
C PRO A 28 11.47 1.49 -7.94
N GLY A 29 10.88 0.84 -8.94
CA GLY A 29 11.17 -0.55 -9.29
C GLY A 29 10.66 -0.88 -10.70
N PRO A 30 10.53 -2.18 -11.04
CA PRO A 30 10.20 -2.61 -12.40
C PRO A 30 8.79 -2.22 -12.84
N HIS A 31 7.83 -2.12 -11.90
CA HIS A 31 6.45 -1.77 -12.20
C HIS A 31 6.17 -0.29 -11.93
N PRO A 32 5.29 0.34 -12.73
CA PRO A 32 4.82 1.71 -12.50
C PRO A 32 4.14 1.88 -11.14
N LYS A 33 4.20 3.10 -10.58
CA LYS A 33 3.69 3.43 -9.25
C LYS A 33 2.21 3.06 -9.04
N PHE A 34 1.37 3.22 -10.05
CA PHE A 34 -0.07 2.96 -9.98
C PHE A 34 -0.47 1.56 -10.48
N GLU A 35 0.50 0.72 -10.82
CA GLU A 35 0.27 -0.66 -11.29
C GLU A 35 1.00 -1.70 -10.43
N CYS A 36 1.89 -1.25 -9.55
CA CYS A 36 2.57 -2.11 -8.60
C CYS A 36 1.71 -2.43 -7.36
N ILE A 37 2.12 -3.45 -6.61
CA ILE A 37 1.60 -3.78 -5.29
C ILE A 37 2.77 -3.80 -4.30
N PRO A 38 2.79 -2.92 -3.29
CA PRO A 38 3.83 -2.93 -2.26
C PRO A 38 3.83 -4.23 -1.45
N LEU A 39 5.02 -4.80 -1.22
CA LEU A 39 5.20 -6.06 -0.48
C LEU A 39 4.56 -6.03 0.93
N LEU A 40 4.63 -4.88 1.61
CA LEU A 40 4.02 -4.72 2.93
C LEU A 40 2.50 -4.96 2.92
N LEU A 41 1.81 -4.49 1.88
CA LEU A 41 0.37 -4.73 1.75
C LEU A 41 0.09 -6.22 1.51
N ILE A 42 0.93 -6.90 0.71
CA ILE A 42 0.77 -8.34 0.45
C ILE A 42 0.86 -9.14 1.74
N VAL A 43 1.91 -8.93 2.53
CA VAL A 43 2.15 -9.69 3.77
C VAL A 43 1.07 -9.40 4.82
N ARG A 44 0.64 -8.14 4.96
CA ARG A 44 -0.33 -7.72 5.98
C ARG A 44 -1.77 -7.97 5.57
N ASP A 45 -2.19 -7.44 4.42
CA ASP A 45 -3.61 -7.34 4.03
C ASP A 45 -4.07 -8.53 3.17
N TYR A 46 -3.20 -9.10 2.33
CA TYR A 46 -3.58 -10.22 1.45
C TYR A 46 -3.34 -11.58 2.11
N LEU A 47 -2.17 -11.77 2.73
CA LEU A 47 -1.76 -13.05 3.31
C LEU A 47 -2.06 -13.15 4.82
N GLY A 48 -2.19 -12.01 5.51
CA GLY A 48 -2.49 -11.99 6.95
C GLY A 48 -1.38 -12.54 7.84
N TYR A 49 -0.14 -12.60 7.36
CA TYR A 49 0.99 -13.12 8.14
C TYR A 49 1.57 -12.11 9.14
N ALA A 50 1.22 -10.84 9.00
CA ALA A 50 1.62 -9.79 9.92
C ALA A 50 0.42 -8.90 10.25
N GLU A 51 0.27 -8.53 11.53
CA GLU A 51 -0.77 -7.61 11.99
C GLU A 51 -0.25 -6.16 12.08
N ARG A 52 1.04 -5.99 12.40
CA ARG A 52 1.67 -4.69 12.62
C ARG A 52 2.80 -4.47 11.61
N ALA A 53 2.99 -3.20 11.25
CA ALA A 53 4.09 -2.72 10.43
C ALA A 53 4.98 -1.85 11.31
N GLU A 54 5.80 -2.50 12.13
CA GLU A 54 6.90 -1.88 12.88
C GLU A 54 8.20 -2.02 12.10
#